data_AF-A0A3B9I5T1-F1
#
_entry.id   AF-A0A3B9I5T1-F1
#
_cell.length_a   1.000
_cell.length_b   1.000
_cell.length_c   1.000
_cell.angle_alpha   90.00
_cell.angle_beta   90.00
_cell.angle_gamma   90.00
#
_symmetry.space_group_name_H-M   'P 1'
#
loop_
_entity.id
_entity.type
_entity.pdbx_description
1 polymer ?
#
loop_
_entity_poly.entity_id
_entity_poly.type
_entity_poly.pdbx_seq_one_letter_code
_entity_poly.pdbx_strand_id
1 'polypeptide(L)'
;MNATKNRGLIVLFAGLGVNLMLGTLYAWGVISKALITQYGWTATQTQLPYMTACAVFAFSMMPGGKLQDRLGPRPIIMASAILAGIGFIFAGYFLTLLSLTIGFGIIFGMAMGTGYAAPTPAAIKWFHPSKRGIVSGVVVSGFGLAPVYVAPLTTYLLDNFGISITFYALGIGFFIGIMLLAQFIKNPPEGYCAPVPANYVSKDVPGKKPVAAKEYHWREMIKTKQFFMLWTMLCFGTFAGLLVIGQLSNIGLEQAGIQAAFTLTIIYAIFNAFGRISWGVIMDKIGGKRSLLFMFMIQVVFFAAKPLFTTPLTLMISIAAIGFTFGGMLTVFPAMTGNYYGMKNFGMNYGMVITAWGIGGVLGPLLGGIVRDVTGVYTYSYMASAAISFMGAMISLKISAPDEKHKVHPADIGQGYTSKANDDACYVSNNE
;
A
#
# COMPACT_ATOMS: atom_id res chain seq x y z
N MET A 1 -10.32 24.27 19.19
CA MET A 1 -10.01 22.82 19.22
C MET A 1 -10.92 21.97 18.30
N ASN A 2 -12.23 22.22 18.21
CA ASN A 2 -13.15 21.40 17.39
C ASN A 2 -12.97 21.56 15.87
N ALA A 3 -12.73 22.77 15.37
CA ALA A 3 -12.56 23.01 13.93
C ALA A 3 -11.30 22.34 13.34
N THR A 4 -10.20 22.28 14.09
CA THR A 4 -8.93 21.63 13.68
C THR A 4 -9.03 20.10 13.73
N LYS A 5 -9.71 19.54 14.74
CA LYS A 5 -9.96 18.09 14.83
C LYS A 5 -10.85 17.58 13.68
N ASN A 6 -11.84 18.39 13.29
CA ASN A 6 -12.69 18.08 12.13
C ASN A 6 -11.90 18.11 10.81
N ARG A 7 -10.91 19.00 10.66
CA ARG A 7 -10.06 19.04 9.46
C ARG A 7 -9.20 17.80 9.28
N GLY A 8 -8.57 17.29 10.34
CA GLY A 8 -7.78 16.05 10.26
C GLY A 8 -8.61 14.86 9.78
N LEU A 9 -9.85 14.72 10.26
CA LEU A 9 -10.78 13.68 9.81
C LEU A 9 -11.23 13.88 8.36
N ILE A 10 -11.48 15.12 7.93
CA ILE A 10 -11.81 15.43 6.53
C ILE A 10 -10.65 14.99 5.61
N VAL A 11 -9.41 15.32 5.96
CA VAL A 11 -8.22 14.92 5.19
C VAL A 11 -8.07 13.39 5.15
N LEU A 12 -8.33 12.72 6.28
CA LEU A 12 -8.30 11.26 6.40
C LEU A 12 -9.29 10.59 5.43
N PHE A 13 -10.56 10.99 5.46
CA PHE A 13 -11.60 10.39 4.62
C PHE A 13 -11.48 10.80 3.15
N ALA A 14 -11.03 12.03 2.88
CA ALA A 14 -10.71 12.44 1.51
C ALA A 14 -9.57 11.59 0.93
N GLY A 15 -8.52 11.32 1.72
CA GLY A 15 -7.43 10.45 1.32
C GLY A 15 -7.86 8.99 1.11
N LEU A 16 -8.76 8.47 1.94
CA LEU A 16 -9.41 7.19 1.72
C LEU A 16 -10.13 7.18 0.37
N GLY A 17 -10.94 8.20 0.07
CA GLY A 17 -11.68 8.30 -1.19
C GLY A 17 -10.78 8.36 -2.42
N VAL A 18 -9.65 9.07 -2.35
CA VAL A 18 -8.66 9.11 -3.44
C VAL A 18 -8.09 7.71 -3.70
N ASN A 19 -7.65 7.01 -2.64
CA ASN A 19 -7.14 5.65 -2.77
C ASN A 19 -8.22 4.65 -3.22
N LEU A 20 -9.48 4.88 -2.85
CA LEU A 20 -10.62 4.08 -3.27
C LEU A 20 -10.81 4.12 -4.80
N MET A 21 -10.62 5.28 -5.42
CA MET A 21 -10.69 5.42 -6.88
C MET A 21 -9.45 4.86 -7.59
N LEU A 22 -8.27 5.10 -7.04
CA LEU A 22 -7.00 4.59 -7.60
C LEU A 22 -6.85 3.07 -7.44
N GLY A 23 -7.56 2.45 -6.49
CA GLY A 23 -7.53 1.02 -6.23
C GLY A 23 -8.15 0.14 -7.33
N THR A 24 -8.64 0.73 -8.42
CA THR A 24 -9.18 0.05 -9.61
C THR A 24 -8.23 -0.99 -10.20
N LEU A 25 -6.92 -0.86 -9.96
CA LEU A 25 -5.92 -1.88 -10.30
C LEU A 25 -6.31 -3.29 -9.84
N TYR A 26 -6.90 -3.43 -8.65
CA TYR A 26 -7.32 -4.72 -8.11
C TYR A 26 -8.63 -5.25 -8.72
N ALA A 27 -9.37 -4.43 -9.47
CA ALA A 27 -10.54 -4.84 -10.25
C ALA A 27 -10.19 -5.22 -11.70
N TRP A 28 -8.91 -5.16 -12.10
CA TRP A 28 -8.44 -5.45 -13.46
C TRP A 28 -8.92 -6.80 -14.01
N GLY A 29 -9.09 -7.81 -13.15
CA GLY A 29 -9.58 -9.13 -13.56
C GLY A 29 -10.92 -9.10 -14.30
N VAL A 30 -11.80 -8.14 -14.02
CA VAL A 30 -13.08 -7.97 -14.72
C VAL A 30 -12.85 -7.50 -16.16
N ILE A 31 -11.98 -6.49 -16.34
CA ILE A 31 -11.60 -5.95 -17.66
C ILE A 31 -10.84 -7.02 -18.47
N SER A 32 -9.88 -7.71 -17.83
CA SER A 32 -9.11 -8.81 -18.42
C SER A 32 -10.03 -9.91 -18.95
N LYS A 33 -11.04 -10.33 -18.17
CA LYS A 33 -12.01 -11.33 -18.63
C LYS A 33 -12.77 -10.86 -19.87
N ALA A 34 -13.24 -9.62 -19.89
CA ALA A 34 -13.96 -9.07 -21.04
C ALA A 34 -13.09 -8.99 -22.30
N LEU A 35 -11.81 -8.61 -22.17
CA LEU A 35 -10.85 -8.60 -23.28
C LEU A 35 -10.62 -10.01 -23.86
N ILE A 36 -10.57 -11.04 -23.01
CA ILE A 36 -10.43 -12.43 -23.47
C ILE A 36 -11.71 -12.87 -24.20
N THR A 37 -12.88 -12.68 -23.58
CA THR A 37 -14.13 -13.23 -24.11
C THR A 37 -14.68 -12.48 -25.31
N GLN A 38 -14.50 -11.16 -25.38
CA GLN A 38 -15.09 -10.31 -26.42
C GLN A 38 -14.09 -9.90 -27.51
N TYR A 39 -12.80 -9.79 -27.17
CA TYR A 39 -11.75 -9.34 -28.09
C TYR A 39 -10.75 -10.45 -28.45
N GLY A 40 -10.91 -11.66 -27.91
CA GLY A 40 -10.07 -12.81 -28.24
C GLY A 40 -8.62 -12.69 -27.76
N TRP A 41 -8.36 -11.82 -26.77
CA TRP A 41 -7.01 -11.67 -26.22
C TRP A 41 -6.58 -12.93 -25.48
N THR A 42 -5.28 -13.21 -25.51
CA THR A 42 -4.70 -14.25 -24.66
C THR A 42 -4.60 -13.77 -23.22
N ALA A 43 -4.58 -14.71 -22.26
CA ALA A 43 -4.38 -14.40 -20.85
C ALA A 43 -3.12 -13.53 -20.64
N THR A 44 -2.01 -13.90 -21.29
CA THR A 44 -0.74 -13.17 -21.26
C THR A 44 -0.86 -11.73 -21.77
N GLN A 45 -1.56 -11.51 -22.89
CA GLN A 45 -1.78 -10.16 -23.43
C GLN A 45 -2.50 -9.27 -22.43
N THR A 46 -3.49 -9.80 -21.69
CA THR A 46 -4.20 -9.00 -20.67
C THR A 46 -3.37 -8.70 -19.43
N GLN A 47 -2.28 -9.43 -19.16
CA GLN A 47 -1.41 -9.16 -18.00
C GLN A 47 -0.40 -8.05 -18.27
N LEU A 48 -0.03 -7.80 -19.53
CA LEU A 48 1.00 -6.82 -19.86
C LEU A 48 0.63 -5.37 -19.42
N PRO A 49 -0.60 -4.86 -19.65
CA PRO A 49 -1.01 -3.57 -19.10
C PRO A 49 -0.97 -3.53 -17.57
N TYR A 50 -1.41 -4.60 -16.91
CA TYR A 50 -1.42 -4.71 -15.45
C TYR A 50 -0.01 -4.69 -14.85
N MET A 51 0.90 -5.51 -15.37
CA MET A 51 2.29 -5.56 -14.92
C MET A 51 2.99 -4.22 -15.13
N THR A 52 2.74 -3.59 -16.28
CA THR A 52 3.26 -2.24 -16.57
C THR A 52 2.70 -1.23 -15.57
N ALA A 53 1.40 -1.28 -15.25
CA ALA A 53 0.77 -0.43 -14.24
C ALA A 53 1.42 -0.61 -12.86
N CYS A 54 1.66 -1.84 -12.42
CA CYS A 54 2.34 -2.14 -11.16
C CYS A 54 3.77 -1.58 -11.12
N ALA A 55 4.54 -1.77 -12.21
CA ALA A 55 5.90 -1.25 -12.31
C ALA A 55 5.91 0.28 -12.23
N VAL A 56 5.13 0.93 -13.10
CA VAL A 56 5.09 2.39 -13.20
C VAL A 56 4.51 3.01 -11.92
N PHE A 57 3.53 2.37 -11.29
CA PHE A 57 3.02 2.76 -9.97
C PHE A 57 4.16 2.83 -8.93
N ALA A 58 4.93 1.74 -8.81
CA ALA A 58 6.02 1.66 -7.84
C ALA A 58 7.13 2.69 -8.12
N PHE A 59 7.51 2.89 -9.39
CA PHE A 59 8.55 3.86 -9.75
C PHE A 59 8.08 5.32 -9.62
N SER A 60 6.84 5.62 -10.00
CA SER A 60 6.29 6.99 -9.96
C SER A 60 5.98 7.47 -8.54
N MET A 61 5.89 6.57 -7.55
CA MET A 61 5.83 6.96 -6.14
C MET A 61 7.04 7.75 -5.67
N MET A 62 8.24 7.51 -6.22
CA MET A 62 9.44 8.28 -5.86
C MET A 62 9.35 9.76 -6.26
N PRO A 63 9.17 10.13 -7.55
CA PRO A 63 8.99 11.52 -7.93
C PRO A 63 7.70 12.12 -7.34
N GLY A 64 6.61 11.34 -7.27
CA GLY A 64 5.35 11.78 -6.65
C GLY A 64 5.54 12.17 -5.17
N GLY A 65 6.23 11.34 -4.41
CA GLY A 65 6.57 11.60 -3.01
C GLY A 65 7.44 12.86 -2.86
N LYS A 66 8.50 12.99 -3.65
CA LYS A 66 9.38 14.17 -3.63
C LYS A 66 8.63 15.46 -3.99
N LEU A 67 7.77 15.41 -5.01
CA LEU A 67 7.00 16.57 -5.43
C LEU A 67 5.97 16.96 -4.37
N GLN A 68 5.34 15.99 -3.72
CA GLN A 68 4.35 16.29 -2.67
C GLN A 68 5.00 16.83 -1.39
N ASP A 69 6.24 16.40 -1.09
CA ASP A 69 7.02 16.96 0.01
C ASP A 69 7.38 18.44 -0.23
N ARG A 70 7.51 18.86 -1.51
CA ARG A 70 7.85 20.25 -1.90
C ARG A 70 6.66 21.16 -2.16
N LEU A 71 5.69 20.68 -2.93
CA LEU A 71 4.54 21.47 -3.43
C LEU A 71 3.29 21.27 -2.57
N GLY A 72 3.33 20.33 -1.62
CA GLY A 72 2.18 19.88 -0.85
C GLY A 72 1.33 18.83 -1.59
N PRO A 73 0.34 18.24 -0.90
CA PRO A 73 -0.40 17.10 -1.43
C PRO A 73 -1.38 17.46 -2.55
N ARG A 74 -2.09 18.60 -2.45
CA ARG A 74 -3.21 18.93 -3.35
C ARG A 74 -2.82 19.02 -4.84
N PRO A 75 -1.77 19.76 -5.25
CA PRO A 75 -1.40 19.84 -6.67
C PRO A 75 -1.03 18.47 -7.27
N ILE A 76 -0.39 17.61 -6.47
CA ILE A 76 0.03 16.28 -6.91
C ILE A 76 -1.16 15.35 -7.09
N ILE A 77 -2.14 15.41 -6.18
CA ILE A 77 -3.38 14.63 -6.31
C ILE A 77 -4.19 15.12 -7.51
N MET A 78 -4.25 16.43 -7.76
CA MET A 78 -4.92 16.98 -8.95
C MET A 78 -4.23 16.53 -10.26
N ALA A 79 -2.90 16.54 -10.30
CA ALA A 79 -2.16 15.99 -11.44
C ALA A 79 -2.44 14.49 -11.63
N SER A 80 -2.53 13.73 -10.53
CA SER A 80 -2.90 12.31 -10.58
C SER A 80 -4.31 12.08 -11.13
N ALA A 81 -5.27 12.97 -10.83
CA ALA A 81 -6.63 12.89 -11.36
C ALA A 81 -6.63 13.08 -12.89
N ILE A 82 -5.88 14.07 -13.39
CA ILE A 82 -5.73 14.31 -14.84
C ILE A 82 -5.14 13.07 -15.52
N LEU A 83 -4.05 12.54 -14.98
CA LEU A 83 -3.42 11.33 -15.51
C LEU A 83 -4.37 10.13 -15.47
N ALA A 84 -5.19 9.98 -14.42
CA ALA A 84 -6.16 8.90 -14.33
C ALA A 84 -7.23 8.99 -15.42
N GLY A 85 -7.80 10.18 -15.62
CA GLY A 85 -8.78 10.42 -16.69
C GLY A 85 -8.19 10.17 -18.08
N ILE A 86 -7.03 10.76 -18.37
CA ILE A 86 -6.35 10.59 -19.67
C ILE A 86 -5.99 9.13 -19.91
N GLY A 87 -5.44 8.43 -18.92
CA GLY A 87 -5.01 7.04 -19.07
C GLY A 87 -6.16 6.10 -19.41
N PHE A 88 -7.30 6.25 -18.72
CA PHE A 88 -8.50 5.46 -19.00
C PHE A 88 -9.13 5.81 -20.35
N ILE A 89 -9.27 7.11 -20.66
CA ILE A 89 -9.87 7.55 -21.93
C ILE A 89 -9.01 7.09 -23.11
N PHE A 90 -7.69 7.23 -23.01
CA PHE A 90 -6.77 6.77 -24.05
C PHE A 90 -6.83 5.25 -24.25
N ALA A 91 -6.91 4.47 -23.16
CA ALA A 91 -7.04 3.02 -23.24
C ALA A 91 -8.37 2.59 -23.91
N GLY A 92 -9.47 3.28 -23.60
CA GLY A 92 -10.80 2.99 -24.14
C GLY A 92 -10.98 3.32 -25.63
N TYR A 93 -10.14 4.21 -26.19
CA TYR A 93 -10.28 4.69 -27.57
C TYR A 93 -9.77 3.70 -28.61
N PHE A 94 -8.58 3.15 -28.41
CA PHE A 94 -7.94 2.28 -29.40
C PHE A 94 -8.16 0.79 -29.13
N LEU A 95 -8.36 0.37 -27.88
CA LEU A 95 -8.56 -1.02 -27.47
C LEU A 95 -7.53 -2.03 -28.02
N THR A 96 -6.31 -1.58 -28.28
CA THR A 96 -5.17 -2.43 -28.67
C THR A 96 -4.26 -2.71 -27.47
N LEU A 97 -3.49 -3.79 -27.55
CA LEU A 97 -2.49 -4.13 -26.52
C LEU A 97 -1.56 -2.96 -26.19
N LEU A 98 -1.06 -2.28 -27.22
CA LEU A 98 -0.20 -1.11 -27.06
C LEU A 98 -0.93 0.04 -26.36
N SER A 99 -2.17 0.34 -26.79
CA SER A 99 -2.94 1.44 -26.20
C SER A 99 -3.31 1.21 -24.73
N LEU A 100 -3.67 -0.02 -24.34
CA LEU A 100 -3.95 -0.35 -22.94
C LEU A 100 -2.65 -0.34 -22.12
N THR A 101 -1.54 -0.82 -22.69
CA THR A 101 -0.23 -0.77 -22.02
C THR A 101 0.22 0.67 -21.79
N ILE A 102 0.00 1.58 -22.74
CA ILE A 102 0.32 3.01 -22.58
C ILE A 102 -0.69 3.70 -21.65
N GLY A 103 -1.99 3.60 -21.93
CA GLY A 103 -3.05 4.29 -21.19
C GLY A 103 -3.23 3.77 -19.77
N PHE A 104 -3.53 2.48 -19.62
CA PHE A 104 -3.74 1.87 -18.31
C PHE A 104 -2.41 1.55 -17.62
N GLY A 105 -1.44 1.01 -18.35
CA GLY A 105 -0.13 0.65 -17.79
C GLY A 105 0.70 1.86 -17.40
N ILE A 106 1.05 2.73 -18.35
CA ILE A 106 1.99 3.83 -18.09
C ILE A 106 1.26 5.04 -17.48
N ILE A 107 0.26 5.59 -18.16
CA ILE A 107 -0.37 6.86 -17.77
C ILE A 107 -1.15 6.70 -16.45
N PHE A 108 -2.04 5.71 -16.37
CA PHE A 108 -2.75 5.42 -15.12
C PHE A 108 -1.82 4.84 -14.03
N GLY A 109 -0.78 4.09 -14.40
CA GLY A 109 0.30 3.71 -13.47
C GLY A 109 0.94 4.92 -12.78
N MET A 110 1.27 5.98 -13.54
CA MET A 110 1.79 7.24 -12.98
C MET A 110 0.76 7.95 -12.10
N ALA A 111 -0.51 7.94 -12.50
CA ALA A 111 -1.61 8.47 -11.70
C ALA A 111 -1.68 7.77 -10.33
N MET A 112 -1.64 6.44 -10.31
CA MET A 112 -1.63 5.69 -9.06
C MET A 112 -0.45 6.06 -8.17
N GLY A 113 0.77 6.18 -8.72
CA GLY A 113 1.95 6.41 -7.87
C GLY A 113 1.98 7.79 -7.27
N THR A 114 1.71 8.80 -8.10
CA THR A 114 1.61 10.18 -7.63
C THR A 114 0.42 10.39 -6.69
N GLY A 115 -0.73 9.81 -7.01
CA GLY A 115 -1.97 9.94 -6.23
C GLY A 115 -1.98 9.12 -4.93
N TYR A 116 -1.23 8.02 -4.84
CA TYR A 116 -1.07 7.24 -3.60
C TYR A 116 -0.01 7.85 -2.67
N ALA A 117 1.03 8.48 -3.24
CA ALA A 117 2.11 9.08 -2.47
C ALA A 117 1.68 10.27 -1.60
N ALA A 118 0.60 10.97 -1.99
CA ALA A 118 0.24 12.26 -1.42
C ALA A 118 -0.73 12.24 -0.23
N PRO A 119 -1.83 11.46 -0.24
CA PRO A 119 -2.85 11.52 0.81
C PRO A 119 -2.38 10.97 2.16
N THR A 120 -1.65 9.85 2.14
CA THR A 120 -1.22 9.17 3.38
C THR A 120 -0.33 10.05 4.26
N PRO A 121 0.73 10.70 3.73
CA PRO A 121 1.59 11.54 4.57
C PRO A 121 0.89 12.83 5.01
N ALA A 122 0.01 13.37 4.17
CA ALA A 122 -0.81 14.52 4.53
C ALA A 122 -1.72 14.20 5.73
N ALA A 123 -2.40 13.06 5.70
CA ALA A 123 -3.26 12.62 6.80
C ALA A 123 -2.45 12.34 8.07
N ILE A 124 -1.32 11.64 7.99
CA ILE A 124 -0.49 11.31 9.16
C ILE A 124 -0.08 12.56 9.93
N LYS A 125 0.27 13.66 9.25
CA LYS A 125 0.69 14.92 9.88
C LYS A 125 -0.39 15.56 10.76
N TRP A 126 -1.68 15.23 10.59
CA TRP A 126 -2.77 15.77 11.39
C TRP A 126 -3.01 15.05 12.71
N PHE A 127 -2.42 13.89 12.93
CA PHE A 127 -2.70 13.05 14.09
C PHE A 127 -1.45 12.79 14.91
N HIS A 128 -1.66 12.55 16.22
CA HIS A 128 -0.59 12.24 17.15
C HIS A 128 0.21 11.00 16.70
N PRO A 129 1.56 10.97 16.89
CA PRO A 129 2.41 9.87 16.43
C PRO A 129 1.96 8.46 16.86
N SER A 130 1.30 8.34 18.02
CA SER A 130 0.73 7.08 18.53
C SER A 130 -0.45 6.52 17.71
N LYS A 131 -0.95 7.26 16.72
CA LYS A 131 -2.04 6.85 15.81
C LYS A 131 -1.58 6.74 14.34
N ARG A 132 -0.27 6.76 14.08
CA ARG A 132 0.28 6.66 12.71
C ARG A 132 -0.19 5.39 12.01
N GLY A 133 -0.26 4.27 12.73
CA GLY A 133 -0.74 2.99 12.21
C GLY A 133 -2.19 3.05 11.77
N ILE A 134 -3.13 3.40 12.64
CA ILE A 134 -4.56 3.48 12.29
C ILE A 134 -4.84 4.51 11.18
N VAL A 135 -4.18 5.67 11.21
CA VAL A 135 -4.37 6.72 10.20
C VAL A 135 -3.90 6.25 8.83
N SER A 136 -2.70 5.66 8.76
CA SER A 136 -2.22 5.03 7.52
C SER A 136 -3.14 3.88 7.09
N GLY A 137 -3.63 3.09 8.04
CA GLY A 137 -4.57 1.99 7.80
C GLY A 137 -5.84 2.45 7.10
N VAL A 138 -6.51 3.47 7.65
CA VAL A 138 -7.75 4.00 7.09
C VAL A 138 -7.53 4.61 5.71
N VAL A 139 -6.54 5.47 5.52
CA VAL A 139 -6.30 6.11 4.21
C VAL A 139 -6.03 5.07 3.13
N VAL A 140 -5.18 4.10 3.43
CA VAL A 140 -4.76 3.11 2.44
C VAL A 140 -5.81 1.97 2.29
N SER A 141 -6.73 1.80 3.26
CA SER A 141 -7.85 0.86 3.15
C SER A 141 -8.73 1.11 1.93
N GLY A 142 -8.85 2.38 1.48
CA GLY A 142 -9.55 2.71 0.24
C GLY A 142 -9.06 1.87 -0.94
N PHE A 143 -7.75 1.72 -1.11
CA PHE A 143 -7.17 0.94 -2.21
C PHE A 143 -7.57 -0.55 -2.14
N GLY A 144 -7.64 -1.12 -0.92
CA GLY A 144 -8.08 -2.49 -0.71
C GLY A 144 -9.58 -2.71 -0.86
N LEU A 145 -10.40 -1.69 -0.55
CA LEU A 145 -11.86 -1.72 -0.68
C LEU A 145 -12.35 -1.48 -2.11
N ALA A 146 -11.50 -0.93 -2.99
CA ALA A 146 -11.88 -0.54 -4.34
C ALA A 146 -12.59 -1.66 -5.13
N PRO A 147 -12.12 -2.93 -5.13
CA PRO A 147 -12.80 -4.00 -5.85
C PRO A 147 -14.25 -4.24 -5.44
N VAL A 148 -14.64 -3.91 -4.19
CA VAL A 148 -15.99 -4.16 -3.67
C VAL A 148 -17.06 -3.40 -4.47
N TYR A 149 -16.74 -2.19 -4.95
CA TYR A 149 -17.68 -1.40 -5.75
C TYR A 149 -17.25 -1.28 -7.21
N VAL A 150 -15.94 -1.19 -7.50
CA VAL A 150 -15.46 -1.03 -8.88
C VAL A 150 -15.73 -2.28 -9.70
N ALA A 151 -15.57 -3.48 -9.15
CA ALA A 151 -15.81 -4.72 -9.91
C ALA A 151 -17.26 -4.83 -10.38
N PRO A 152 -18.30 -4.75 -9.51
CA PRO A 152 -19.69 -4.83 -9.98
C PRO A 152 -20.08 -3.65 -10.88
N LEU A 153 -19.57 -2.44 -10.61
CA LEU A 153 -19.78 -1.28 -11.48
C LEU A 153 -19.20 -1.53 -12.88
N THR A 154 -17.97 -2.06 -12.95
CA THR A 154 -17.30 -2.36 -14.22
C THR A 154 -18.05 -3.46 -14.98
N THR A 155 -18.49 -4.53 -14.30
CA THR A 155 -19.34 -5.57 -14.93
C THR A 155 -20.62 -4.98 -15.49
N TYR A 156 -21.35 -4.18 -14.72
CA TYR A 156 -22.57 -3.53 -15.19
C TYR A 156 -22.31 -2.65 -16.43
N LEU A 157 -21.24 -1.85 -16.41
CA LEU A 157 -20.89 -0.99 -17.54
C LEU A 157 -20.50 -1.80 -18.79
N LEU A 158 -19.77 -2.91 -18.60
CA LEU A 158 -19.38 -3.80 -19.69
C LEU A 158 -20.59 -4.47 -20.34
N ASP A 159 -21.51 -5.00 -19.52
CA ASP A 159 -22.67 -5.76 -20.00
C ASP A 159 -23.68 -4.87 -20.73
N ASN A 160 -23.80 -3.59 -20.35
CA ASN A 160 -24.81 -2.67 -20.91
C ASN A 160 -24.27 -1.70 -21.97
N PHE A 161 -22.99 -1.31 -21.89
CA PHE A 161 -22.42 -0.25 -22.74
C PHE A 161 -21.12 -0.65 -23.46
N GLY A 162 -20.57 -1.82 -23.16
CA GLY A 162 -19.33 -2.31 -23.76
C GLY A 162 -18.07 -1.66 -23.18
N ILE A 163 -16.91 -2.14 -23.66
CA ILE A 163 -15.62 -1.88 -23.03
C ILE A 163 -15.12 -0.43 -23.19
N SER A 164 -15.27 0.19 -24.37
CA SER A 164 -14.84 1.58 -24.58
C SER A 164 -15.57 2.55 -23.66
N ILE A 165 -16.90 2.45 -23.59
CA ILE A 165 -17.72 3.31 -22.72
C ILE A 165 -17.39 3.04 -21.25
N THR A 166 -17.11 1.79 -20.88
CA THR A 166 -16.65 1.45 -19.52
C THR A 166 -15.37 2.21 -19.16
N PHE A 167 -14.36 2.19 -20.04
CA PHE A 167 -13.13 2.94 -19.83
C PHE A 167 -13.38 4.45 -19.72
N TYR A 168 -14.23 5.02 -20.57
CA TYR A 168 -14.56 6.45 -20.52
C TYR A 168 -15.29 6.84 -19.23
N ALA A 169 -16.31 6.07 -18.84
CA ALA A 169 -17.10 6.31 -17.64
C ALA A 169 -16.23 6.25 -16.37
N LEU A 170 -15.37 5.23 -16.26
CA LEU A 170 -14.43 5.11 -15.15
C LEU A 170 -13.40 6.25 -15.16
N GLY A 171 -12.83 6.58 -16.33
CA GLY A 171 -11.84 7.66 -16.46
C GLY A 171 -12.39 9.02 -16.06
N ILE A 172 -13.58 9.39 -16.58
CA ILE A 172 -14.25 10.65 -16.24
C ILE A 172 -14.65 10.66 -14.75
N GLY A 173 -15.20 9.55 -14.25
CA GLY A 173 -15.59 9.42 -12.85
C GLY A 173 -14.41 9.59 -11.88
N PHE A 174 -13.28 8.94 -12.16
CA PHE A 174 -12.06 9.09 -11.35
C PHE A 174 -11.45 10.47 -11.47
N PHE A 175 -11.42 11.07 -12.67
CA PHE A 175 -10.97 12.45 -12.84
C PHE A 175 -11.76 13.41 -11.96
N ILE A 176 -13.09 13.42 -12.08
CA ILE A 176 -13.96 14.33 -11.32
C ILE A 176 -13.86 14.03 -9.82
N GLY A 177 -13.98 12.76 -9.43
CA GLY A 177 -13.98 12.34 -8.04
C GLY A 177 -12.68 12.68 -7.31
N ILE A 178 -11.53 12.35 -7.91
CA ILE A 178 -10.22 12.65 -7.32
C ILE A 178 -10.00 14.17 -7.30
N MET A 179 -10.41 14.92 -8.35
CA MET A 179 -10.32 16.38 -8.35
C MET A 179 -11.10 17.01 -7.19
N LEU A 180 -12.33 16.56 -6.95
CA LEU A 180 -13.15 17.07 -5.84
C LEU A 180 -12.54 16.73 -4.48
N LEU A 181 -12.10 15.48 -4.30
CA LEU A 181 -11.49 15.03 -3.04
C LEU A 181 -10.16 15.74 -2.75
N ALA A 182 -9.37 16.05 -3.79
CA ALA A 182 -8.11 16.78 -3.66
C ALA A 182 -8.29 18.15 -3.00
N GLN A 183 -9.45 18.79 -3.14
CA GLN A 183 -9.72 20.11 -2.56
C GLN A 183 -9.73 20.08 -1.02
N PHE A 184 -10.03 18.91 -0.45
CA PHE A 184 -10.12 18.71 1.00
C PHE A 184 -8.80 18.27 1.64
N ILE A 185 -7.78 17.91 0.84
CA ILE A 185 -6.51 17.39 1.32
C ILE A 185 -5.49 18.53 1.42
N LYS A 186 -5.09 18.86 2.65
CA LYS A 186 -4.10 19.90 2.95
C LYS A 186 -3.19 19.46 4.10
N ASN A 187 -1.94 19.89 4.07
CA ASN A 187 -1.05 19.75 5.23
C ASN A 187 -1.51 20.66 6.39
N PRO A 188 -1.24 20.28 7.65
CA PRO A 188 -1.44 21.19 8.78
C PRO A 188 -0.50 22.42 8.68
N PRO A 189 -0.85 23.53 9.35
CA PRO A 189 0.02 24.70 9.40
C PRO A 189 1.37 24.38 10.07
N GLU A 190 2.41 25.16 9.74
CA GLU A 190 3.72 25.00 10.38
C GLU A 190 3.61 25.18 11.90
N GLY A 191 4.31 24.33 12.66
CA GLY A 191 4.24 24.31 14.13
C GLY A 191 2.98 23.66 14.72
N TYR A 192 2.13 23.02 13.90
CA TYR A 192 0.98 22.27 14.42
C TYR A 192 1.41 21.06 15.25
N CYS A 193 1.11 21.06 16.55
CA CYS A 193 1.17 19.89 17.41
C CYS A 193 -0.23 19.25 17.50
N ALA A 194 -0.34 17.97 17.15
CA ALA A 194 -1.59 17.22 17.17
C ALA A 194 -2.00 16.86 18.61
N PRO A 195 -3.24 17.08 19.05
CA PRO A 195 -3.62 16.88 20.46
C PRO A 195 -3.32 15.47 20.96
N VAL A 196 -2.72 15.39 22.15
CA VAL A 196 -2.43 14.13 22.86
C VAL A 196 -3.75 13.39 23.12
N PRO A 197 -3.86 12.09 22.76
CA PRO A 197 -5.07 11.31 23.04
C PRO A 197 -5.33 11.22 24.55
N ALA A 198 -6.58 11.34 25.00
CA ALA A 198 -6.95 11.35 26.43
C ALA A 198 -6.45 10.12 27.23
N ASN A 199 -6.33 8.95 26.58
CA ASN A 199 -5.83 7.71 27.21
C ASN A 199 -4.37 7.42 26.87
N TYR A 200 -3.64 8.42 26.37
CA TYR A 200 -2.23 8.27 26.06
C TYR A 200 -1.42 8.35 27.36
N VAL A 201 -1.09 7.17 27.89
CA VAL A 201 -0.05 7.05 28.91
C VAL A 201 1.28 7.21 28.18
N SER A 202 1.99 8.31 28.44
CA SER A 202 3.38 8.44 28.01
C SER A 202 4.13 7.19 28.47
N LYS A 203 4.56 6.37 27.52
CA LYS A 203 5.52 5.30 27.82
C LYS A 203 6.91 5.93 27.87
N ASP A 204 7.10 6.89 28.77
CA ASP A 204 8.42 7.28 29.24
C ASP A 204 8.99 6.09 30.02
N VAL A 205 9.48 5.11 29.27
CA VAL A 205 10.39 4.11 29.77
C VAL A 205 11.77 4.74 29.62
N PRO A 206 12.47 5.07 30.71
CA PRO A 206 13.86 5.51 30.64
C PRO A 206 14.65 4.51 29.78
N GLY A 207 15.20 4.97 28.65
CA GLY A 207 16.00 4.13 27.74
C GLY A 207 15.31 3.54 26.50
N LYS A 208 14.02 3.83 26.24
CA LYS A 208 13.43 3.53 24.91
C LYS A 208 13.62 4.72 23.96
N LYS A 209 14.39 4.50 22.89
CA LYS A 209 14.64 5.51 21.85
C LYS A 209 13.31 6.02 21.25
N PRO A 210 13.11 7.34 21.13
CA PRO A 210 11.89 7.90 20.57
C PRO A 210 11.76 7.63 19.06
N VAL A 211 10.62 8.06 18.52
CA VAL A 211 10.38 8.40 17.11
C VAL A 211 11.66 8.96 16.46
N ALA A 212 11.94 8.59 15.20
CA ALA A 212 13.11 8.97 14.41
C ALA A 212 13.84 10.21 14.96
N ALA A 213 14.91 9.99 15.74
CA ALA A 213 15.67 11.06 16.38
C ALA A 213 16.27 12.05 15.37
N LYS A 214 16.36 11.63 14.11
CA LYS A 214 16.85 12.40 12.97
C LYS A 214 15.84 12.36 11.83
N GLU A 215 15.65 13.50 11.18
CA GLU A 215 14.97 13.60 9.88
C GLU A 215 15.95 13.20 8.76
N TYR A 216 15.83 11.99 8.24
CA TYR A 216 16.75 11.47 7.24
C TYR A 216 16.38 11.96 5.84
N HIS A 217 17.40 12.35 5.08
CA HIS A 217 17.27 12.49 3.63
C HIS A 217 17.34 11.10 2.95
N TRP A 218 16.64 10.89 1.84
CA TRP A 218 16.55 9.58 1.17
C TRP A 218 17.91 8.97 0.82
N ARG A 219 18.90 9.81 0.47
CA ARG A 219 20.29 9.37 0.19
C ARG A 219 21.01 8.82 1.42
N GLU A 220 20.65 9.28 2.60
CA GLU A 220 21.16 8.74 3.87
C GLU A 220 20.42 7.46 4.21
N MET A 221 19.09 7.45 4.03
CA MET A 221 18.23 6.29 4.27
C MET A 221 18.73 5.05 3.52
N ILE A 222 18.98 5.16 2.21
CA ILE A 222 19.40 4.01 1.38
C ILE A 222 20.78 3.44 1.73
N LYS A 223 21.57 4.16 2.55
CA LYS A 223 22.86 3.67 3.06
C LYS A 223 22.72 2.89 4.37
N THR A 224 21.53 2.91 4.99
CA THR A 224 21.27 2.20 6.25
C THR A 224 20.95 0.72 6.01
N LYS A 225 21.32 -0.15 6.95
CA LYS A 225 20.93 -1.57 6.91
C LYS A 225 19.41 -1.74 7.05
N GLN A 226 18.78 -0.86 7.84
CA GLN A 226 17.35 -0.84 8.10
C GLN A 226 16.53 -0.62 6.82
N PHE A 227 17.03 0.17 5.87
CA PHE A 227 16.37 0.36 4.58
C PHE A 227 16.27 -0.96 3.83
N PHE A 228 17.40 -1.67 3.68
CA PHE A 228 17.42 -2.98 3.01
C PHE A 228 16.56 -4.00 3.75
N MET A 229 16.54 -3.98 5.09
CA MET A 229 15.66 -4.87 5.86
C MET A 229 14.18 -4.58 5.59
N LEU A 230 13.76 -3.30 5.63
CA LEU A 230 12.37 -2.92 5.32
C LEU A 230 12.00 -3.25 3.87
N TRP A 231 12.89 -2.93 2.93
CA TRP A 231 12.70 -3.18 1.51
C TRP A 231 12.57 -4.68 1.22
N THR A 232 13.51 -5.50 1.71
CA THR A 232 13.48 -6.96 1.49
C THR A 232 12.27 -7.60 2.17
N MET A 233 11.91 -7.19 3.40
CA MET A 233 10.69 -7.70 4.04
C MET A 233 9.44 -7.31 3.24
N LEU A 234 9.32 -6.06 2.78
CA LEU A 234 8.18 -5.65 1.97
C LEU A 234 8.11 -6.46 0.66
N CYS A 235 9.25 -6.65 -0.01
CA CYS A 235 9.37 -7.51 -1.19
C CYS A 235 8.85 -8.91 -0.87
N PHE A 236 9.41 -9.57 0.14
CA PHE A 236 9.05 -10.95 0.50
C PHE A 236 7.57 -11.11 0.87
N GLY A 237 7.05 -10.24 1.73
CA GLY A 237 5.68 -10.35 2.21
C GLY A 237 4.63 -10.03 1.15
N THR A 238 4.95 -9.15 0.20
CA THR A 238 4.02 -8.81 -0.89
C THR A 238 4.17 -9.77 -2.07
N PHE A 239 5.38 -10.18 -2.42
CA PHE A 239 5.65 -11.20 -3.44
C PHE A 239 4.95 -12.52 -3.11
N ALA A 240 5.02 -12.97 -1.85
CA ALA A 240 4.35 -14.20 -1.40
C ALA A 240 2.83 -14.19 -1.66
N GLY A 241 2.16 -13.04 -1.43
CA GLY A 241 0.75 -12.87 -1.75
C GLY A 241 0.51 -12.78 -3.26
N LEU A 242 1.27 -11.96 -3.97
CA LEU A 242 1.10 -11.68 -5.40
C LEU A 242 1.36 -12.90 -6.29
N LEU A 243 2.17 -13.86 -5.83
CA LEU A 243 2.37 -15.16 -6.47
C LEU A 243 1.07 -15.97 -6.60
N VAL A 244 0.11 -15.76 -5.70
CA VAL A 244 -1.13 -16.55 -5.60
C VAL A 244 -2.37 -15.75 -6.01
N ILE A 245 -2.37 -14.43 -5.82
CA ILE A 245 -3.52 -13.55 -6.08
C ILE A 245 -4.03 -13.66 -7.52
N GLY A 246 -3.12 -13.72 -8.50
CA GLY A 246 -3.49 -13.80 -9.93
C GLY A 246 -4.17 -15.13 -10.32
N GLN A 247 -4.12 -16.14 -9.46
CA GLN A 247 -4.59 -17.50 -9.74
C GLN A 247 -5.73 -17.92 -8.80
N LEU A 248 -6.29 -17.01 -7.98
CA LEU A 248 -7.30 -17.35 -6.98
C LEU A 248 -8.53 -18.04 -7.56
N SER A 249 -9.02 -17.60 -8.72
CA SER A 249 -10.17 -18.22 -9.38
C SER A 249 -9.90 -19.69 -9.72
N ASN A 250 -8.75 -19.97 -10.33
CA ASN A 250 -8.35 -21.32 -10.73
C ASN A 250 -8.09 -22.20 -9.52
N ILE A 251 -7.41 -21.67 -8.49
CA ILE A 251 -7.20 -22.35 -7.22
C ILE A 251 -8.55 -22.73 -6.57
N GLY A 252 -9.53 -21.82 -6.56
CA GLY A 252 -10.84 -22.08 -5.99
C GLY A 252 -11.58 -23.23 -6.69
N LEU A 253 -11.54 -23.23 -8.02
CA LEU A 253 -12.16 -24.27 -8.85
C LEU A 253 -11.44 -25.62 -8.69
N GLU A 254 -10.12 -25.65 -8.89
CA GLU A 254 -9.32 -26.88 -8.94
C GLU A 254 -9.13 -27.53 -7.56
N GLN A 255 -8.95 -26.73 -6.51
CA GLN A 255 -8.60 -27.25 -5.18
C GLN A 255 -9.82 -27.53 -4.30
N ALA A 256 -10.92 -26.80 -4.51
CA ALA A 256 -12.08 -26.84 -3.62
C ALA A 256 -13.45 -26.85 -4.34
N GLY A 257 -13.48 -26.91 -5.68
CA GLY A 257 -14.73 -26.96 -6.45
C GLY A 257 -15.60 -25.71 -6.33
N ILE A 258 -15.03 -24.55 -6.00
CA ILE A 258 -15.75 -23.29 -5.85
C ILE A 258 -16.12 -22.77 -7.24
N GLN A 259 -17.34 -23.06 -7.68
CA GLN A 259 -17.86 -22.68 -9.00
C GLN A 259 -17.88 -21.15 -9.22
N ALA A 260 -18.12 -20.38 -8.16
CA ALA A 260 -18.11 -18.92 -8.23
C ALA A 260 -16.66 -18.38 -8.24
N ALA A 261 -16.12 -18.20 -9.45
CA ALA A 261 -14.72 -17.80 -9.69
C ALA A 261 -14.24 -16.56 -8.89
N PHE A 262 -15.13 -15.64 -8.53
CA PHE A 262 -14.77 -14.40 -7.83
C PHE A 262 -14.79 -14.51 -6.30
N THR A 263 -15.30 -15.60 -5.73
CA THR A 263 -15.54 -15.71 -4.28
C THR A 263 -14.25 -15.51 -3.48
N LEU A 264 -13.17 -16.18 -3.86
CA LEU A 264 -11.88 -16.03 -3.17
C LEU A 264 -11.29 -14.62 -3.33
N THR A 265 -11.46 -14.00 -4.50
CA THR A 265 -10.99 -12.63 -4.77
C THR A 265 -11.72 -11.60 -3.91
N ILE A 266 -13.03 -11.74 -3.73
CA ILE A 266 -13.84 -10.85 -2.88
C ILE A 266 -13.43 -11.02 -1.41
N ILE A 267 -13.30 -12.26 -0.94
CA ILE A 267 -12.86 -12.55 0.43
C ILE A 267 -11.47 -11.94 0.67
N TYR A 268 -10.55 -12.15 -0.28
CA TYR A 268 -9.23 -11.54 -0.23
C TYR A 268 -9.32 -10.02 -0.11
N ALA A 269 -10.12 -9.36 -0.94
CA ALA A 269 -10.26 -7.90 -0.94
C ALA A 269 -10.83 -7.35 0.38
N ILE A 270 -11.88 -7.98 0.92
CA ILE A 270 -12.48 -7.59 2.21
C ILE A 270 -11.44 -7.70 3.33
N PHE A 271 -10.75 -8.83 3.42
CA PHE A 271 -9.75 -9.03 4.47
C PHE A 271 -8.48 -8.20 4.23
N ASN A 272 -8.15 -7.87 2.99
CA ASN A 272 -7.09 -6.92 2.65
C ASN A 272 -7.39 -5.53 3.20
N ALA A 273 -8.61 -5.03 2.98
CA ALA A 273 -9.06 -3.77 3.55
C ALA A 273 -9.09 -3.80 5.08
N PHE A 274 -9.69 -4.84 5.65
CA PHE A 274 -9.78 -5.03 7.10
C PHE A 274 -8.39 -5.12 7.75
N GLY A 275 -7.47 -5.84 7.11
CA GLY A 275 -6.08 -5.99 7.54
C GLY A 275 -5.34 -4.66 7.65
N ARG A 276 -5.56 -3.72 6.71
CA ARG A 276 -4.95 -2.37 6.76
C ARG A 276 -5.35 -1.63 8.04
N ILE A 277 -6.64 -1.68 8.39
CA ILE A 277 -7.16 -0.98 9.58
C ILE A 277 -6.71 -1.71 10.85
N SER A 278 -6.96 -3.01 10.95
CA SER A 278 -6.68 -3.79 12.15
C SER A 278 -5.19 -3.86 12.47
N TRP A 279 -4.33 -4.09 11.49
CA TRP A 279 -2.88 -4.08 11.73
C TRP A 279 -2.34 -2.69 12.03
N GLY A 280 -2.97 -1.62 11.54
CA GLY A 280 -2.70 -0.26 11.97
C GLY A 280 -2.93 -0.10 13.48
N VAL A 281 -4.09 -0.52 13.97
CA VAL A 281 -4.42 -0.49 15.41
C VAL A 281 -3.49 -1.40 16.23
N ILE A 282 -3.21 -2.60 15.75
CA ILE A 282 -2.32 -3.56 16.43
C ILE A 282 -0.91 -2.97 16.51
N MET A 283 -0.38 -2.42 15.40
CA MET A 283 0.93 -1.77 15.36
C MET A 283 1.03 -0.63 16.37
N ASP A 284 0.01 0.22 16.47
CA ASP A 284 0.02 1.32 17.44
C ASP A 284 0.11 0.80 18.90
N LYS A 285 -0.35 -0.43 19.17
CA LYS A 285 -0.28 -1.07 20.50
C LYS A 285 1.02 -1.84 20.77
N ILE A 286 1.47 -2.66 19.82
CA ILE A 286 2.57 -3.62 20.02
C ILE A 286 3.88 -3.25 19.29
N GLY A 287 3.85 -2.22 18.45
CA GLY A 287 4.98 -1.75 17.64
C GLY A 287 5.13 -2.52 16.31
N GLY A 288 5.69 -1.83 15.30
CA GLY A 288 5.80 -2.35 13.93
C GLY A 288 6.60 -3.66 13.80
N LYS A 289 7.68 -3.81 14.57
CA LYS A 289 8.50 -5.04 14.59
C LYS A 289 7.66 -6.29 14.90
N ARG A 290 6.89 -6.25 16.00
CA ARG A 290 6.08 -7.39 16.44
C ARG A 290 4.90 -7.63 15.49
N SER A 291 4.29 -6.57 14.97
CA SER A 291 3.25 -6.69 13.95
C SER A 291 3.76 -7.43 12.72
N LEU A 292 4.89 -7.00 12.14
CA LEU A 292 5.47 -7.67 10.97
C LEU A 292 5.80 -9.14 11.26
N LEU A 293 6.39 -9.44 12.43
CA LEU A 293 6.68 -10.82 12.82
C LEU A 293 5.42 -11.69 12.82
N PHE A 294 4.35 -11.26 13.50
CA PHE A 294 3.11 -12.02 13.55
C PHE A 294 2.49 -12.19 12.16
N MET A 295 2.53 -11.15 11.33
CA MET A 295 1.99 -11.20 9.97
C MET A 295 2.75 -12.20 9.10
N PHE A 296 4.09 -12.21 9.15
CA PHE A 296 4.89 -13.20 8.45
C PHE A 296 4.64 -14.62 8.98
N MET A 297 4.54 -14.80 10.30
CA MET A 297 4.25 -16.12 10.87
C MET A 297 2.88 -16.65 10.44
N ILE A 298 1.86 -15.78 10.39
CA ILE A 298 0.55 -16.14 9.83
C ILE A 298 0.71 -16.56 8.36
N GLN A 299 1.43 -15.81 7.53
CA GLN A 299 1.67 -16.21 6.14
C GLN A 299 2.39 -17.55 6.02
N VAL A 300 3.44 -17.79 6.82
CA VAL A 300 4.17 -19.07 6.83
C VAL A 300 3.22 -20.23 7.10
N VAL A 301 2.42 -20.13 8.16
CA VAL A 301 1.47 -21.19 8.54
C VAL A 301 0.45 -21.43 7.43
N PHE A 302 -0.19 -20.37 6.92
CA PHE A 302 -1.26 -20.52 5.95
C PHE A 302 -0.79 -20.90 4.54
N PHE A 303 0.42 -20.51 4.14
CA PHE A 303 1.02 -20.98 2.88
C PHE A 303 1.55 -22.42 3.00
N ALA A 304 2.19 -22.78 4.11
CA ALA A 304 2.68 -24.14 4.33
C ALA A 304 1.53 -25.16 4.44
N ALA A 305 0.45 -24.80 5.14
CA ALA A 305 -0.74 -25.64 5.27
C ALA A 305 -1.67 -25.57 4.05
N LYS A 306 -1.40 -24.70 3.06
CA LYS A 306 -2.30 -24.45 1.94
C LYS A 306 -2.72 -25.71 1.15
N PRO A 307 -1.83 -26.70 0.90
CA PRO A 307 -2.22 -27.94 0.23
C PRO A 307 -3.27 -28.76 0.99
N LEU A 308 -3.39 -28.56 2.31
CA LEU A 308 -4.35 -29.27 3.16
C LEU A 308 -5.76 -28.65 3.10
N PHE A 309 -5.91 -27.43 2.58
CA PHE A 309 -7.18 -26.72 2.51
C PHE A 309 -7.95 -27.06 1.24
N THR A 310 -8.58 -28.23 1.21
CA THR A 310 -9.29 -28.77 0.03
C THR A 310 -10.80 -28.50 0.03
N THR A 311 -11.33 -27.92 1.10
CA THR A 311 -12.77 -27.58 1.18
C THR A 311 -12.99 -26.09 0.94
N PRO A 312 -14.17 -25.67 0.43
CA PRO A 312 -14.48 -24.26 0.23
C PRO A 312 -14.20 -23.40 1.46
N LEU A 313 -14.68 -23.83 2.64
CA LEU A 313 -14.52 -23.10 3.89
C LEU A 313 -13.04 -22.95 4.29
N THR A 314 -12.26 -24.03 4.24
CA THR A 314 -10.84 -23.98 4.66
C THR A 314 -10.01 -23.11 3.73
N LEU A 315 -10.28 -23.17 2.43
CA LEU A 315 -9.61 -22.32 1.44
C LEU A 315 -10.01 -20.85 1.60
N MET A 316 -11.28 -20.56 1.88
CA MET A 316 -11.75 -19.21 2.18
C MET A 316 -11.06 -18.62 3.43
N ILE A 317 -10.94 -19.40 4.51
CA ILE A 317 -10.22 -18.99 5.73
C ILE A 317 -8.74 -18.69 5.41
N SER A 318 -8.11 -19.55 4.61
CA SER A 318 -6.71 -19.35 4.18
C SER A 318 -6.53 -18.06 3.39
N ILE A 319 -7.40 -17.80 2.41
CA ILE A 319 -7.35 -16.59 1.60
C ILE A 319 -7.67 -15.33 2.42
N ALA A 320 -8.61 -15.43 3.37
CA ALA A 320 -8.89 -14.36 4.32
C ALA A 320 -7.64 -14.02 5.17
N ALA A 321 -6.94 -15.01 5.70
CA ALA A 321 -5.73 -14.80 6.50
C ALA A 321 -4.57 -14.18 5.67
N ILE A 322 -4.39 -14.63 4.42
CA ILE A 322 -3.39 -14.07 3.50
C ILE A 322 -3.75 -12.62 3.14
N GLY A 323 -5.03 -12.35 2.81
CA GLY A 323 -5.51 -10.98 2.54
C GLY A 323 -5.30 -10.07 3.75
N PHE A 324 -5.64 -10.54 4.94
CA PHE A 324 -5.48 -9.82 6.21
C PHE A 324 -4.03 -9.39 6.47
N THR A 325 -3.07 -10.29 6.27
CA THR A 325 -1.65 -9.97 6.47
C THR A 325 -1.10 -9.10 5.35
N PHE A 326 -1.44 -9.36 4.09
CA PHE A 326 -1.00 -8.54 2.96
C PHE A 326 -1.47 -7.09 3.09
N GLY A 327 -2.75 -6.90 3.42
CA GLY A 327 -3.31 -5.58 3.67
C GLY A 327 -2.56 -4.84 4.78
N GLY A 328 -2.35 -5.50 5.91
CA GLY A 328 -1.61 -4.91 7.02
C GLY A 328 -0.18 -4.51 6.66
N MET A 329 0.50 -5.22 5.74
CA MET A 329 1.89 -4.88 5.37
C MET A 329 1.94 -3.50 4.74
N LEU A 330 0.99 -3.21 3.86
CA LEU A 330 0.85 -1.90 3.21
C LEU A 330 0.47 -0.75 4.16
N THR A 331 0.18 -1.06 5.44
CA THR A 331 -0.01 -0.08 6.52
C THR A 331 1.20 0.00 7.45
N VAL A 332 1.79 -1.14 7.82
CA VAL A 332 2.88 -1.18 8.79
C VAL A 332 4.19 -0.64 8.19
N PHE A 333 4.51 -0.95 6.93
CA PHE A 333 5.73 -0.45 6.28
C PHE A 333 5.79 1.09 6.15
N PRO A 334 4.74 1.81 5.69
CA PRO A 334 4.79 3.27 5.67
C PRO A 334 4.93 3.85 7.08
N ALA A 335 4.18 3.34 8.05
CA ALA A 335 4.28 3.81 9.43
C ALA A 335 5.68 3.57 10.04
N MET A 336 6.30 2.41 9.77
CA MET A 336 7.68 2.12 10.20
C MET A 336 8.70 3.02 9.50
N THR A 337 8.50 3.30 8.21
CA THR A 337 9.38 4.21 7.45
C THR A 337 9.36 5.61 8.08
N GLY A 338 8.18 6.13 8.41
CA GLY A 338 8.06 7.43 9.10
C GLY A 338 8.63 7.41 10.52
N ASN A 339 8.46 6.31 11.25
CA ASN A 339 9.03 6.16 12.59
C ASN A 339 10.55 6.01 12.59
N TYR A 340 11.17 5.52 11.52
CA TYR A 340 12.63 5.30 11.46
C TYR A 340 13.38 6.47 10.82
N TYR A 341 12.76 7.16 9.87
CA TYR A 341 13.43 8.14 9.02
C TYR A 341 12.85 9.56 9.08
N GLY A 342 11.80 9.75 9.88
CA GLY A 342 11.15 11.05 10.07
C GLY A 342 10.07 11.35 9.03
N MET A 343 9.37 12.47 9.23
CA MET A 343 8.20 12.85 8.42
C MET A 343 8.50 13.96 7.40
N LYS A 344 9.68 14.60 7.47
CA LYS A 344 10.05 15.71 6.58
C LYS A 344 10.25 15.29 5.13
N ASN A 345 10.95 14.17 4.90
CA ASN A 345 11.20 13.60 3.57
C ASN A 345 10.41 12.30 3.35
N PHE A 346 9.28 12.14 4.05
CA PHE A 346 8.55 10.88 4.10
C PHE A 346 8.14 10.40 2.70
N GLY A 347 7.61 11.29 1.86
CA GLY A 347 7.10 10.92 0.54
C GLY A 347 8.18 10.22 -0.28
N MET A 348 9.36 10.82 -0.36
CA MET A 348 10.49 10.20 -1.07
C MET A 348 11.02 8.93 -0.37
N ASN A 349 11.18 8.96 0.96
CA ASN A 349 11.70 7.83 1.72
C ASN A 349 10.82 6.58 1.57
N TYR A 350 9.51 6.73 1.74
CA TYR A 350 8.57 5.64 1.53
C TYR A 350 8.43 5.26 0.05
N GLY A 351 8.51 6.23 -0.86
CA GLY A 351 8.58 5.97 -2.30
C GLY A 351 9.74 5.05 -2.69
N MET A 352 10.90 5.17 -2.04
CA MET A 352 12.02 4.24 -2.25
C MET A 352 11.72 2.84 -1.68
N VAL A 353 11.12 2.76 -0.49
CA VAL A 353 10.78 1.47 0.15
C VAL A 353 9.74 0.71 -0.68
N ILE A 354 8.70 1.37 -1.18
CA ILE A 354 7.58 0.72 -1.88
C ILE A 354 7.97 0.17 -3.26
N THR A 355 9.12 0.54 -3.82
CA THR A 355 9.66 -0.10 -5.03
C THR A 355 9.79 -1.62 -4.88
N ALA A 356 9.98 -2.12 -3.64
CA ALA A 356 10.00 -3.54 -3.33
C ALA A 356 8.67 -4.25 -3.65
N TRP A 357 7.53 -3.58 -3.41
CA TRP A 357 6.21 -4.08 -3.80
C TRP A 357 6.07 -4.18 -5.33
N GLY A 358 6.68 -3.24 -6.07
CA GLY A 358 6.66 -3.24 -7.53
C GLY A 358 7.24 -4.52 -8.15
N ILE A 359 8.31 -5.05 -7.54
CA ILE A 359 8.89 -6.34 -7.95
C ILE A 359 7.87 -7.47 -7.80
N GLY A 360 7.19 -7.54 -6.64
CA GLY A 360 6.11 -8.50 -6.42
C GLY A 360 4.94 -8.34 -7.38
N GLY A 361 4.57 -7.09 -7.70
CA GLY A 361 3.45 -6.78 -8.59
C GLY A 361 3.71 -7.20 -10.04
N VAL A 362 4.96 -7.11 -10.49
CA VAL A 362 5.37 -7.53 -11.83
C VAL A 362 5.64 -9.04 -11.88
N LEU A 363 6.50 -9.53 -11.00
CA LEU A 363 7.02 -10.91 -11.11
C LEU A 363 6.12 -11.95 -10.44
N GLY A 364 5.35 -11.58 -9.43
CA GLY A 364 4.51 -12.51 -8.67
C GLY A 364 3.51 -13.26 -9.55
N PRO A 365 2.54 -12.57 -10.20
CA PRO A 365 1.55 -13.26 -11.03
C PRO A 365 2.17 -14.03 -12.20
N LEU A 366 3.22 -13.49 -12.81
CA LEU A 366 3.94 -14.15 -13.91
C LEU A 366 4.56 -15.48 -13.46
N LEU A 367 5.34 -15.46 -12.38
CA LEU A 367 6.00 -16.66 -11.89
C LEU A 367 5.00 -17.67 -11.32
N GLY A 368 3.92 -17.20 -10.69
CA GLY A 368 2.84 -18.06 -10.20
C GLY A 368 2.13 -18.80 -11.34
N GLY A 369 1.92 -18.12 -12.47
CA GLY A 369 1.39 -18.72 -13.70
C GLY A 369 2.36 -19.73 -14.32
N ILE A 370 3.63 -19.35 -14.52
CA ILE A 370 4.65 -20.24 -15.09
C ILE A 370 4.78 -21.53 -14.27
N VAL A 371 4.82 -21.42 -12.93
CA VAL A 371 4.87 -22.59 -12.05
C VAL A 371 3.66 -23.50 -12.28
N ARG A 372 2.46 -22.93 -12.39
CA ARG A 372 1.24 -23.71 -12.67
C ARG A 372 1.26 -24.36 -14.06
N ASP A 373 1.75 -23.66 -15.07
CA ASP A 373 1.79 -24.15 -16.45
C ASP A 373 2.78 -25.31 -16.61
N VAL A 374 3.95 -25.21 -15.98
CA VAL A 374 5.00 -26.24 -16.07
C VAL A 374 4.69 -27.45 -15.19
N THR A 375 4.19 -27.23 -13.97
CA THR A 375 4.05 -28.31 -12.97
C THR A 375 2.64 -28.89 -12.88
N GLY A 376 1.63 -28.22 -13.43
CA GLY A 376 0.23 -28.62 -13.30
C GLY A 376 -0.39 -28.35 -11.92
N VAL A 377 0.37 -27.87 -10.93
CA VAL A 377 -0.08 -27.74 -9.53
C VAL A 377 0.36 -26.43 -8.89
N TYR A 378 -0.39 -25.95 -7.90
CA TYR A 378 -0.09 -24.70 -7.17
C TYR A 378 0.80 -24.89 -5.93
N THR A 379 1.05 -26.14 -5.52
CA THR A 379 1.79 -26.47 -4.29
C THR A 379 3.17 -25.82 -4.23
N TYR A 380 3.90 -25.78 -5.34
CA TYR A 380 5.24 -25.17 -5.40
C TYR A 380 5.18 -23.65 -5.16
N SER A 381 4.19 -22.96 -5.69
CA SER A 381 3.96 -21.54 -5.41
C SER A 381 3.67 -21.33 -3.92
N TYR A 382 2.88 -22.21 -3.29
CA TYR A 382 2.61 -22.11 -1.86
C TYR A 382 3.87 -22.32 -1.01
N MET A 383 4.70 -23.32 -1.34
CA MET A 383 5.94 -23.58 -0.60
C MET A 383 6.96 -22.46 -0.78
N ALA A 384 7.07 -21.91 -1.99
CA ALA A 384 7.91 -20.74 -2.25
C ALA A 384 7.45 -19.52 -1.44
N SER A 385 6.14 -19.24 -1.41
CA SER A 385 5.56 -18.18 -0.57
C SER A 385 5.84 -18.42 0.91
N ALA A 386 5.68 -19.65 1.42
CA ALA A 386 5.98 -19.99 2.81
C ALA A 386 7.46 -19.75 3.15
N ALA A 387 8.38 -20.19 2.30
CA ALA A 387 9.83 -20.01 2.50
C ALA A 387 10.23 -18.53 2.51
N ILE A 388 9.71 -17.75 1.55
CA ILE A 388 9.98 -16.31 1.44
C ILE A 388 9.39 -15.54 2.63
N SER A 389 8.16 -15.86 3.05
CA SER A 389 7.56 -15.28 4.26
C SER A 389 8.34 -15.66 5.52
N PHE A 390 8.90 -16.88 5.61
CA PHE A 390 9.75 -17.29 6.72
C PHE A 390 11.05 -16.48 6.79
N MET A 391 11.71 -16.26 5.65
CA MET A 391 12.86 -15.35 5.59
C MET A 391 12.48 -13.93 6.03
N GLY A 392 11.31 -13.44 5.64
CA GLY A 392 10.75 -12.17 6.11
C GLY A 392 10.58 -12.12 7.64
N ALA A 393 10.04 -13.18 8.24
CA ALA A 393 9.93 -13.32 9.70
C ALA A 393 11.31 -13.22 10.37
N MET A 394 12.32 -13.92 9.84
CA MET A 394 13.68 -13.90 10.39
C MET A 394 14.34 -12.52 10.32
N ILE A 395 14.11 -11.76 9.25
CA ILE A 395 14.58 -10.37 9.13
C ILE A 395 13.85 -9.48 10.15
N SER A 396 12.54 -9.69 10.34
CA SER A 396 11.74 -8.91 11.29
C SER A 396 12.20 -9.10 12.75
N LEU A 397 12.77 -10.25 13.11
CA LEU A 397 13.36 -10.45 14.44
C LEU A 397 14.56 -9.55 14.71
N LYS A 398 15.30 -9.17 13.66
CA LYS A 398 16.52 -8.36 13.76
C LYS A 398 16.26 -6.87 13.59
N ILE A 399 15.11 -6.47 13.04
CA ILE A 399 14.89 -5.05 12.73
C ILE A 399 14.78 -4.22 14.02
N SER A 400 15.47 -3.09 14.03
CA SER A 400 15.42 -2.04 15.04
C SER A 400 15.61 -0.69 14.35
N ALA A 401 15.23 0.40 15.01
CA ALA A 401 15.48 1.74 14.50
C ALA A 401 16.99 1.94 14.21
N PRO A 402 17.37 2.75 13.21
CA PRO A 402 18.77 3.07 12.96
C PRO A 402 19.40 3.72 14.20
N ASP A 403 20.54 3.19 14.67
CA ASP A 403 21.28 3.81 15.76
C ASP A 403 21.98 5.10 15.30
N GLU A 404 21.91 6.15 16.11
CA GLU A 404 22.89 7.24 16.05
C GLU A 404 24.27 6.69 16.38
N LYS A 405 25.05 6.36 15.35
CA LYS A 405 26.51 6.37 15.48
C LYS A 405 26.99 7.74 15.04
N HIS A 406 26.95 8.71 15.95
CA HIS A 406 27.87 9.84 15.90
C HIS A 406 28.61 9.95 17.22
N LYS A 407 29.93 9.89 17.14
CA LYS A 407 30.84 10.36 18.18
C LYS A 407 30.53 11.85 18.33
N VAL A 408 29.99 12.27 19.48
CA VAL A 408 30.01 13.69 19.85
C VAL A 408 31.49 14.07 19.95
N HIS A 409 31.98 14.91 19.04
CA HIS A 409 33.33 15.43 19.16
C HIS A 409 33.28 16.46 20.31
N PRO A 410 34.22 16.45 21.28
CA PRO A 410 34.18 17.38 22.43
C PRO A 410 34.12 18.86 22.05
N ALA A 411 34.45 19.21 20.80
CA ALA A 411 34.39 20.56 20.26
C ALA A 411 32.95 21.05 19.95
N ASP A 412 31.98 20.14 19.76
CA ASP A 412 30.58 20.51 19.45
C ASP A 412 29.75 20.87 20.70
N ILE A 413 30.35 20.70 21.90
CA ILE A 413 29.71 21.00 23.19
C ILE A 413 29.70 22.51 23.48
N GLY A 414 30.55 23.29 22.79
CA GLY A 414 30.66 24.76 22.95
C GLY A 414 29.83 25.59 21.98
N GLN A 415 29.24 25.00 20.94
CA GLN A 415 28.43 25.72 19.95
C GLN A 415 27.06 25.04 19.79
N GLY A 416 26.14 25.34 20.71
CA GLY A 416 24.70 25.43 20.41
C GLY A 416 24.03 24.26 19.66
N TYR A 417 24.50 23.02 19.81
CA TYR A 417 23.76 21.83 19.36
C TYR A 417 22.56 21.60 20.28
N THR A 418 21.53 22.42 20.12
CA THR A 418 20.19 22.05 20.54
C THR A 418 19.69 20.99 19.55
N SER A 419 19.94 19.72 19.86
CA SER A 419 19.15 18.64 19.26
C SER A 419 17.72 18.79 19.78
N LYS A 420 16.96 19.71 19.17
CA LYS A 420 15.52 19.78 19.39
C LYS A 420 14.91 18.50 18.82
N ALA A 421 14.69 17.54 19.70
CA ALA A 421 13.71 16.48 19.57
C ALA A 421 12.32 17.13 19.38
N ASN A 422 12.05 17.65 18.19
CA ASN A 422 10.89 18.52 17.92
C ASN A 422 9.54 17.77 17.97
N ASP A 423 9.52 16.45 17.79
CA ASP A 423 8.27 15.67 17.85
C ASP A 423 7.80 15.47 19.30
N ASP A 424 8.70 15.27 20.26
CA ASP A 424 8.35 15.16 21.69
C ASP A 424 8.34 16.53 22.40
N ALA A 425 9.12 17.52 21.95
CA ALA A 425 9.09 18.88 22.52
C ALA A 425 7.71 19.55 22.39
N CYS A 426 6.91 19.17 21.39
CA CYS A 426 5.50 19.58 21.25
C CYS A 426 4.59 19.07 22.39
N TYR A 427 4.97 17.99 23.09
CA TYR A 427 4.11 17.28 24.05
C TYR A 427 4.70 17.22 25.46
N VAL A 428 5.99 17.52 25.63
CA VAL A 428 6.66 17.57 26.93
C VAL A 428 6.37 18.90 27.67
N SER A 429 5.91 19.96 26.98
CA SER A 429 5.69 21.29 27.58
C SER A 429 4.31 21.54 28.22
N ASN A 430 3.47 20.50 28.42
CA ASN A 430 2.10 20.66 28.94
C ASN A 430 1.90 20.07 30.35
N ASN A 431 2.97 19.82 31.10
CA ASN A 431 2.95 19.34 32.48
C ASN A 431 3.68 20.30 33.44
N GLU A 432 3.32 21.58 33.40
CA GLU A 432 3.55 22.50 34.53
C GLU A 432 2.22 23.06 35.04
#